data_AF-A0A9P0DV79-F1
#
_entry.id   AF-A0A9P0DV79-F1
#
_cell.length_a   1.000
_cell.length_b   1.000
_cell.length_c   1.000
_cell.angle_alpha   90.00
_cell.angle_beta   90.00
_cell.angle_gamma   90.00
#
_symmetry.space_group_name_H-M   'P 1'
#
loop_
_entity.id
_entity.type
_entity.pdbx_description
1 polymer ?
#
loop_
_entity_poly.entity_id
_entity_poly.type
_entity_poly.pdbx_seq_one_letter_code
_entity_poly.pdbx_strand_id
1 'polypeptide(L)'
;MGSNCCFSVDFVFPEKGESLLDTYYDYRQKAEGACCDYGFHVCVTHWSDRVKQEMELLTKEHGVNSFKMFMAYDFMLDDSELYCAFEQCKQLGALAQVHAENGPVLTENARRLLAKGVTGPEGHELSRPEEVEAEAVNRACVIAKQVDCPLYVVHVMSKSAAEALRRHAGGGRRTFGETLAAALGADGSQYKHQCFHHAAGHVLSPPLRPDTGTPVALMHHLADDVLQLTASDHCTFNKSQKEAGKGDFTKIPNGVNGVEDRMSVVWEKGVHAGILTPSRFVAVTSTNAAKLFNLYPRKGCIAVGSDADIVVWNPNATRTISAATHHQAVDFNIFEGMTCHGVPDYVIVNGRVCLDEGQLRVVEGYGRFVETPAYAPFVYNPDELESLKPAKVEHVEHADVFQKMQKVKLADDPCPTPTLPESHVAAATGRGHRPEGQRNIQESTFCLTEELDPDTKSSIRVTHPPGGRSSGFW
;
A
#
# COMPACT_ATOMS: atom_id res chain seq x y z
N MET A 1 -4.08 7.26 1.13
CA MET A 1 -2.62 7.25 1.41
C MET A 1 -2.43 7.30 2.92
N GLY A 2 -1.62 6.41 3.51
CA GLY A 2 -1.23 6.54 4.92
C GLY A 2 -0.15 7.60 5.08
N SER A 3 -0.05 8.25 6.26
CA SER A 3 0.95 9.30 6.53
C SER A 3 2.41 8.84 6.36
N ASN A 4 2.65 7.53 6.22
CA ASN A 4 3.97 6.89 6.15
C ASN A 4 4.23 6.20 4.79
N CYS A 5 3.39 6.43 3.78
CA CYS A 5 3.44 5.72 2.51
C CYS A 5 4.00 6.62 1.40
N CYS A 6 5.03 6.19 0.67
CA CYS A 6 5.51 6.89 -0.53
C CYS A 6 5.13 6.16 -1.83
N PHE A 7 4.74 4.89 -1.74
CA PHE A 7 4.37 4.05 -2.87
C PHE A 7 3.42 2.93 -2.42
N SER A 8 2.39 2.64 -3.21
CA SER A 8 1.45 1.55 -2.95
C SER A 8 1.21 0.67 -4.18
N VAL A 9 1.10 -0.65 -3.99
CA VAL A 9 0.60 -1.54 -5.05
C VAL A 9 -0.77 -2.04 -4.62
N ASP A 10 -1.77 -1.83 -5.46
CA ASP A 10 -3.17 -2.19 -5.18
C ASP A 10 -3.60 -3.39 -6.04
N PHE A 11 -4.75 -3.98 -5.73
CA PHE A 11 -5.31 -5.13 -6.45
C PHE A 11 -6.45 -4.70 -7.37
N VAL A 12 -6.26 -4.86 -8.68
CA VAL A 12 -7.35 -4.84 -9.65
C VAL A 12 -8.16 -6.11 -9.46
N PHE A 13 -9.44 -5.96 -9.15
CA PHE A 13 -10.32 -7.08 -8.80
C PHE A 13 -11.49 -7.20 -9.79
N PRO A 14 -11.37 -8.03 -10.84
CA PRO A 14 -12.45 -8.31 -11.79
C PRO A 14 -13.43 -9.32 -11.20
N GLU A 15 -14.73 -9.12 -11.43
CA GLU A 15 -15.72 -10.14 -11.11
C GLU A 15 -15.56 -11.37 -12.03
N LYS A 16 -16.16 -12.49 -11.62
CA LYS A 16 -16.05 -13.74 -12.36
C LYS A 16 -16.66 -13.60 -13.75
N GLY A 17 -15.84 -13.79 -14.79
CA GLY A 17 -16.23 -13.65 -16.21
C GLY A 17 -16.01 -12.25 -16.80
N GLU A 18 -15.59 -11.27 -16.00
CA GLU A 18 -15.21 -9.94 -16.50
C GLU A 18 -13.81 -9.95 -17.14
N SER A 19 -13.58 -8.95 -18.00
CA SER A 19 -12.29 -8.68 -18.63
C SER A 19 -11.27 -8.22 -17.58
N LEU A 20 -10.10 -8.86 -17.53
CA LEU A 20 -9.00 -8.37 -16.69
C LEU A 20 -8.55 -6.98 -17.15
N LEU A 21 -8.54 -6.77 -18.46
CA LEU A 21 -8.03 -5.55 -19.08
C LEU A 21 -8.97 -4.36 -18.87
N ASP A 22 -10.29 -4.55 -19.05
CA ASP A 22 -11.25 -3.47 -18.84
C ASP A 22 -11.28 -3.06 -17.36
N THR A 23 -11.25 -4.04 -16.45
CA THR A 23 -11.18 -3.78 -15.01
C THR A 23 -9.88 -3.05 -14.64
N TYR A 24 -8.75 -3.41 -15.26
CA TYR A 24 -7.50 -2.67 -15.06
C TYR A 24 -7.63 -1.20 -15.46
N TYR A 25 -8.28 -0.89 -16.59
CA TYR A 25 -8.53 0.49 -17.00
C TYR A 25 -9.45 1.25 -16.02
N ASP A 26 -10.48 0.59 -15.50
CA ASP A 26 -11.36 1.18 -14.48
C ASP A 26 -10.57 1.54 -13.21
N TYR A 27 -9.68 0.67 -12.76
CA TYR A 27 -8.82 0.93 -11.61
C TYR A 27 -7.78 2.02 -11.89
N ARG A 28 -7.23 2.07 -13.10
CA ARG A 28 -6.35 3.17 -13.53
C ARG A 28 -7.03 4.52 -13.42
N GLN A 29 -8.29 4.60 -13.85
CA GLN A 29 -9.09 5.82 -13.74
C GLN A 29 -9.41 6.18 -12.28
N LYS A 30 -9.81 5.19 -11.46
CA LYS A 30 -10.09 5.42 -10.02
C LYS A 30 -8.87 5.91 -9.25
N ALA A 31 -7.67 5.55 -9.68
CA ALA A 31 -6.42 5.93 -9.03
C ALA A 31 -5.83 7.27 -9.48
N GLU A 32 -6.47 8.02 -10.39
CA GLU A 32 -5.99 9.33 -10.85
C GLU A 32 -5.85 10.35 -9.70
N GLY A 33 -6.57 10.18 -8.60
CA GLY A 33 -6.47 11.01 -7.39
C GLY A 33 -5.30 10.64 -6.45
N ALA A 34 -4.47 9.65 -6.79
CA ALA A 34 -3.41 9.18 -5.91
C ALA A 34 -2.43 10.30 -5.53
N CYS A 35 -2.13 10.41 -4.23
CA CYS A 35 -1.21 11.41 -3.69
C CYS A 35 0.27 10.95 -3.70
N CYS A 36 0.50 9.66 -3.97
CA CYS A 36 1.82 9.05 -4.09
C CYS A 36 1.83 8.04 -5.22
N ASP A 37 3.03 7.66 -5.66
CA ASP A 37 3.17 6.69 -6.75
C ASP A 37 2.46 5.38 -6.43
N TYR A 38 1.97 4.71 -7.46
CA TYR A 38 1.23 3.47 -7.29
C TYR A 38 1.48 2.48 -8.44
N GLY A 39 1.25 1.20 -8.17
CA GLY A 39 1.23 0.13 -9.17
C GLY A 39 0.01 -0.77 -8.98
N PHE A 40 -0.12 -1.79 -9.82
CA PHE A 40 -1.21 -2.75 -9.72
C PHE A 40 -0.73 -4.20 -9.81
N HIS A 41 -1.29 -5.02 -8.93
CA HIS A 41 -1.47 -6.45 -9.13
C HIS A 41 -2.83 -6.68 -9.80
N VAL A 42 -2.97 -7.73 -10.60
CA VAL A 42 -4.27 -8.07 -11.23
C VAL A 42 -4.75 -9.43 -10.72
N CYS A 43 -5.94 -9.47 -10.13
CA CYS A 43 -6.55 -10.70 -9.66
C CYS A 43 -7.06 -11.56 -10.83
N VAL A 44 -6.77 -12.85 -10.79
CA VAL A 44 -7.28 -13.86 -11.72
C VAL A 44 -8.36 -14.66 -10.99
N THR A 45 -9.62 -14.24 -11.17
CA THR A 45 -10.79 -14.78 -10.46
C THR A 45 -11.50 -15.94 -11.18
N HIS A 46 -11.04 -16.26 -12.39
CA HIS A 46 -11.47 -17.38 -13.22
C HIS A 46 -10.41 -17.67 -14.28
N TRP A 47 -10.46 -18.84 -14.92
CA TRP A 47 -9.49 -19.24 -15.93
C TRP A 47 -10.13 -19.49 -17.31
N SER A 48 -9.52 -18.96 -18.37
CA SER A 48 -9.92 -19.17 -19.77
C SER A 48 -8.79 -18.77 -20.74
N ASP A 49 -8.90 -19.14 -22.01
CA ASP A 49 -7.95 -18.69 -23.04
C ASP A 49 -7.93 -17.17 -23.20
N ARG A 50 -9.08 -16.51 -22.98
CA ARG A 50 -9.18 -15.05 -22.98
C ARG A 50 -8.37 -14.45 -21.83
N VAL A 51 -8.54 -14.96 -20.61
CA VAL A 51 -7.78 -14.54 -19.41
C VAL A 51 -6.28 -14.70 -19.67
N LYS A 52 -5.86 -15.82 -20.27
CA LYS A 52 -4.46 -16.07 -20.64
C LYS A 52 -3.89 -14.98 -21.56
N GLN A 53 -4.66 -14.58 -22.59
CA GLN A 53 -4.29 -13.50 -23.52
C GLN A 53 -4.27 -12.12 -22.84
N GLU A 54 -5.25 -11.82 -21.98
CA GLU A 54 -5.30 -10.55 -21.26
C GLU A 54 -4.14 -10.41 -20.27
N MET A 55 -3.72 -11.49 -19.60
CA MET A 55 -2.49 -11.50 -18.78
C MET A 55 -1.25 -11.16 -19.61
N GLU A 56 -1.16 -11.65 -20.84
CA GLU A 56 -0.06 -11.36 -21.76
C GLU A 56 -0.03 -9.88 -22.15
N LEU A 57 -1.20 -9.31 -22.51
CA LEU A 57 -1.34 -7.88 -22.82
C LEU A 57 -0.98 -7.00 -21.61
N LEU A 58 -1.52 -7.31 -20.43
CA LEU A 58 -1.22 -6.60 -19.18
C LEU A 58 0.29 -6.60 -18.87
N THR A 59 0.96 -7.73 -19.12
CA THR A 59 2.40 -7.84 -18.86
C THR A 59 3.22 -7.08 -19.89
N LYS A 60 2.92 -7.24 -21.18
CA LYS A 60 3.74 -6.70 -22.28
C LYS A 60 3.49 -5.22 -22.56
N GLU A 61 2.25 -4.77 -22.40
CA GLU A 61 1.82 -3.43 -22.84
C GLU A 61 1.46 -2.49 -21.68
N HIS A 62 1.20 -3.03 -20.48
CA HIS A 62 0.76 -2.23 -19.34
C HIS A 62 1.68 -2.29 -18.11
N GLY A 63 2.78 -3.03 -18.21
CA GLY A 63 3.78 -3.10 -17.14
C GLY A 63 3.25 -3.71 -15.84
N VAL A 64 2.42 -4.75 -15.93
CA VAL A 64 1.96 -5.54 -14.78
C VAL A 64 2.75 -6.84 -14.72
N ASN A 65 3.56 -7.05 -13.68
CA ASN A 65 4.34 -8.29 -13.52
C ASN A 65 3.83 -9.22 -12.43
N SER A 66 2.61 -9.04 -11.93
CA SER A 66 2.12 -9.85 -10.81
C SER A 66 0.62 -10.06 -10.82
N PHE A 67 0.24 -11.32 -10.63
CA PHE A 67 -1.15 -11.78 -10.73
C PHE A 67 -1.56 -12.51 -9.45
N LYS A 68 -2.75 -12.22 -8.93
CA LYS A 68 -3.25 -12.81 -7.66
C LYS A 68 -4.36 -13.81 -7.90
N MET A 69 -4.15 -15.02 -7.40
CA MET A 69 -5.09 -16.13 -7.45
C MET A 69 -5.65 -16.42 -6.05
N PHE A 70 -6.79 -17.09 -5.98
CA PHE A 70 -7.47 -17.41 -4.73
C PHE A 70 -7.76 -18.90 -4.64
N MET A 71 -7.54 -19.47 -3.46
CA MET A 71 -7.86 -20.87 -3.12
C MET A 71 -9.13 -20.99 -2.27
N ALA A 72 -9.84 -19.87 -2.10
CA ALA A 72 -11.07 -19.72 -1.34
C ALA A 72 -12.05 -18.78 -2.04
N TYR A 73 -13.29 -18.70 -1.53
CA TYR A 73 -14.40 -17.89 -2.03
C TYR A 73 -14.98 -18.34 -3.39
N ASP A 74 -15.98 -17.61 -3.89
CA ASP A 74 -16.67 -17.91 -5.15
C ASP A 74 -15.81 -17.67 -6.42
N PHE A 75 -14.69 -16.96 -6.23
CA PHE A 75 -13.62 -16.72 -7.21
C PHE A 75 -12.39 -17.62 -6.98
N MET A 76 -12.58 -18.73 -6.26
CA MET A 76 -11.58 -19.79 -6.12
C MET A 76 -11.27 -20.43 -7.47
N LEU A 77 -9.98 -20.62 -7.73
CA LEU A 77 -9.49 -21.50 -8.79
C LEU A 77 -9.27 -22.91 -8.25
N ASP A 78 -9.63 -23.93 -9.03
CA ASP A 78 -9.26 -25.30 -8.70
C ASP A 78 -7.76 -25.57 -8.96
N ASP A 79 -7.27 -26.73 -8.54
CA ASP A 79 -5.84 -27.05 -8.66
C ASP A 79 -5.35 -27.11 -10.12
N SER A 80 -6.23 -27.46 -11.07
CA SER A 80 -5.90 -27.51 -12.49
C SER A 80 -5.84 -26.11 -13.12
N GLU A 81 -6.74 -25.23 -12.71
CA GLU A 81 -6.73 -23.81 -13.10
C GLU A 81 -5.52 -23.09 -12.49
N LEU A 82 -5.19 -23.35 -11.22
CA LEU A 82 -3.99 -22.83 -10.56
C LEU A 82 -2.71 -23.29 -11.27
N TYR A 83 -2.64 -24.56 -11.68
CA TYR A 83 -1.52 -25.08 -12.46
C TYR A 83 -1.33 -24.27 -13.75
N CYS A 84 -2.40 -24.06 -14.52
CA CYS A 84 -2.36 -23.31 -15.77
C CYS A 84 -2.01 -21.83 -15.55
N ALA A 85 -2.57 -21.20 -14.51
CA ALA A 85 -2.30 -19.81 -14.17
C ALA A 85 -0.84 -19.61 -13.76
N PHE A 86 -0.28 -20.51 -12.95
CA PHE A 86 1.13 -20.47 -12.56
C PHE A 86 2.07 -20.72 -13.76
N GLU A 87 1.72 -21.66 -14.65
CA GLU A 87 2.46 -21.87 -15.89
C GLU A 87 2.49 -20.60 -16.76
N GLN A 88 1.35 -19.91 -16.88
CA GLN A 88 1.27 -18.64 -17.62
C GLN A 88 2.11 -17.54 -16.95
N CYS A 89 2.05 -17.39 -15.62
CA CYS A 89 2.90 -16.45 -14.90
C CYS A 89 4.39 -16.71 -15.17
N LYS A 90 4.81 -17.98 -15.16
CA LYS A 90 6.17 -18.38 -15.50
C LYS A 90 6.55 -17.98 -16.93
N GLN A 91 5.71 -18.26 -17.92
CA GLN A 91 5.95 -17.91 -19.33
C GLN A 91 6.06 -16.39 -19.55
N LEU A 92 5.29 -15.61 -18.81
CA LEU A 92 5.28 -14.16 -18.90
C LEU A 92 6.42 -13.48 -18.13
N GLY A 93 7.14 -14.21 -17.27
CA GLY A 93 8.10 -13.62 -16.35
C GLY A 93 7.42 -12.84 -15.20
N ALA A 94 6.17 -13.18 -14.87
CA ALA A 94 5.37 -12.54 -13.84
C ALA A 94 5.36 -13.35 -12.53
N LEU A 95 5.27 -12.67 -11.39
CA LEU A 95 5.17 -13.26 -10.07
C LEU A 95 3.73 -13.70 -9.76
N ALA A 96 3.53 -14.99 -9.55
CA ALA A 96 2.25 -15.52 -9.10
C ALA A 96 2.05 -15.22 -7.60
N GLN A 97 0.90 -14.66 -7.24
CA GLN A 97 0.47 -14.44 -5.86
C GLN A 97 -0.71 -15.32 -5.52
N VAL A 98 -0.83 -15.75 -4.26
CA VAL A 98 -1.93 -16.62 -3.85
C VAL A 98 -2.49 -16.26 -2.48
N HIS A 99 -3.81 -16.07 -2.40
CA HIS A 99 -4.55 -16.17 -1.15
C HIS A 99 -4.79 -17.65 -0.83
N ALA A 100 -4.11 -18.15 0.20
CA ALA A 100 -4.01 -19.57 0.49
C ALA A 100 -4.81 -19.96 1.76
N GLU A 101 -6.10 -20.21 1.60
CA GLU A 101 -6.94 -20.93 2.57
C GLU A 101 -7.70 -22.03 1.83
N ASN A 102 -8.02 -23.17 2.46
CA ASN A 102 -8.78 -24.25 1.82
C ASN A 102 -10.28 -23.90 1.73
N GLY A 103 -10.71 -23.30 0.61
CA GLY A 103 -12.08 -22.84 0.36
C GLY A 103 -13.19 -23.83 0.72
N PRO A 104 -13.18 -25.08 0.19
CA PRO A 104 -14.21 -26.07 0.50
C PRO A 104 -14.34 -26.37 2.00
N VAL A 105 -13.21 -26.46 2.72
CA VAL A 105 -13.21 -26.68 4.17
C VAL A 105 -13.78 -25.46 4.90
N LEU A 106 -13.44 -24.24 4.50
CA LEU A 106 -14.01 -23.02 5.09
C LEU A 106 -15.54 -23.01 4.98
N THR A 107 -16.06 -23.29 3.78
CA THR A 107 -17.51 -23.31 3.50
C THR A 107 -18.24 -24.30 4.40
N GLU A 108 -17.71 -25.52 4.52
CA GLU A 108 -18.31 -26.55 5.36
C GLU A 108 -18.22 -26.22 6.85
N ASN A 109 -17.09 -25.68 7.31
CA ASN A 109 -16.93 -25.24 8.70
C ASN A 109 -17.89 -24.10 9.06
N ALA A 110 -18.03 -23.09 8.19
CA ALA A 110 -18.94 -21.99 8.40
C ALA A 110 -20.40 -22.48 8.47
N ARG A 111 -20.82 -23.34 7.54
CA ARG A 111 -22.14 -23.98 7.53
C ARG A 111 -22.41 -24.74 8.85
N ARG A 112 -21.44 -25.51 9.33
CA ARG A 112 -21.55 -26.28 10.58
C ARG A 112 -21.64 -25.38 11.82
N LEU A 113 -20.93 -24.27 11.86
CA LEU A 113 -20.95 -23.31 12.97
C LEU A 113 -22.28 -22.56 13.03
N LEU A 114 -22.77 -22.06 11.90
CA LEU A 114 -24.08 -21.42 11.79
C LEU A 114 -25.21 -22.37 12.21
N ALA A 115 -25.16 -23.64 11.77
CA ALA A 115 -26.14 -24.66 12.16
C ALA A 115 -26.13 -24.97 13.68
N LYS A 116 -25.03 -24.68 14.38
CA LYS A 116 -24.90 -24.79 15.84
C LYS A 116 -25.27 -23.50 16.58
N GLY A 117 -25.70 -22.45 15.87
CA GLY A 117 -26.06 -21.15 16.44
C GLY A 117 -24.87 -20.22 16.70
N VAL A 118 -23.66 -20.57 16.25
CA VAL A 118 -22.50 -19.67 16.31
C VAL A 118 -22.61 -18.67 15.17
N THR A 119 -22.98 -17.44 15.52
CA THR A 119 -23.33 -16.38 14.56
C THR A 119 -22.53 -15.09 14.75
N GLY A 120 -21.79 -14.95 15.85
CA GLY A 120 -20.96 -13.79 16.13
C GLY A 120 -19.59 -13.85 15.42
N PRO A 121 -18.82 -12.75 15.46
CA PRO A 121 -17.51 -12.66 14.79
C PRO A 121 -16.51 -13.75 15.18
N GLU A 122 -16.63 -14.35 16.36
CA GLU A 122 -15.84 -15.51 16.78
C GLU A 122 -16.02 -16.72 15.86
N GLY A 123 -17.20 -16.87 15.25
CA GLY A 123 -17.47 -17.90 14.25
C GLY A 123 -16.58 -17.79 13.02
N HIS A 124 -16.13 -16.57 12.68
CA HIS A 124 -15.24 -16.33 11.55
C HIS A 124 -13.89 -17.01 11.76
N GLU A 125 -13.22 -16.75 12.88
CA GLU A 125 -11.94 -17.40 13.21
C GLU A 125 -12.10 -18.92 13.37
N LEU A 126 -13.13 -19.36 14.09
CA LEU A 126 -13.43 -20.78 14.29
C LEU A 126 -13.71 -21.53 12.99
N SER A 127 -14.22 -20.85 11.95
CA SER A 127 -14.47 -21.48 10.64
C SER A 127 -13.19 -21.74 9.84
N ARG A 128 -12.08 -21.10 10.21
CA ARG A 128 -10.83 -21.05 9.43
C ARG A 128 -9.60 -21.26 10.32
N PRO A 129 -9.52 -22.38 11.06
CA PRO A 129 -8.40 -22.65 11.95
C PRO A 129 -7.09 -22.71 11.15
N GLU A 130 -5.94 -22.43 11.78
CA GLU A 130 -4.69 -22.16 11.06
C GLU A 130 -4.23 -23.28 10.12
N GLU A 131 -4.62 -24.52 10.38
CA GLU A 131 -4.31 -25.67 9.54
C GLU A 131 -4.89 -25.56 8.12
N VAL A 132 -6.00 -24.84 7.93
CA VAL A 132 -6.59 -24.62 6.60
C VAL A 132 -5.77 -23.65 5.75
N GLU A 133 -5.06 -22.72 6.40
CA GLU A 133 -4.11 -21.82 5.75
C GLU A 133 -2.83 -22.60 5.42
N ALA A 134 -2.30 -23.35 6.39
CA ALA A 134 -1.08 -24.14 6.20
C ALA A 134 -1.19 -25.22 5.11
N GLU A 135 -2.34 -25.89 5.01
CA GLU A 135 -2.62 -26.85 3.93
C GLU A 135 -2.56 -26.18 2.56
N ALA A 136 -3.29 -25.07 2.40
CA ALA A 136 -3.36 -24.35 1.13
C ALA A 136 -2.01 -23.75 0.73
N VAL A 137 -1.25 -23.20 1.67
CA VAL A 137 0.13 -22.73 1.43
C VAL A 137 1.00 -23.86 0.92
N ASN A 138 0.95 -25.03 1.57
CA ASN A 138 1.71 -26.18 1.12
C ASN A 138 1.28 -26.65 -0.28
N ARG A 139 -0.03 -26.74 -0.55
CA ARG A 139 -0.58 -27.15 -1.84
C ARG A 139 -0.18 -26.19 -2.96
N ALA A 140 -0.30 -24.88 -2.75
CA ALA A 140 0.14 -23.87 -3.72
C ALA A 140 1.64 -23.99 -4.03
N CYS A 141 2.49 -24.16 -3.01
CA CYS A 141 3.93 -24.37 -3.21
C CYS A 141 4.23 -25.62 -4.05
N VAL A 142 3.51 -26.73 -3.80
CA VAL A 142 3.67 -27.98 -4.56
C VAL A 142 3.28 -27.78 -6.03
N ILE A 143 2.16 -27.11 -6.31
CA ILE A 143 1.70 -26.83 -7.68
C ILE A 143 2.68 -25.91 -8.40
N ALA A 144 3.07 -24.79 -7.77
CA ALA A 144 4.02 -23.83 -8.35
C ALA A 144 5.36 -24.50 -8.73
N LYS A 145 5.81 -25.46 -7.90
CA LYS A 145 7.02 -26.24 -8.18
C LYS A 145 6.90 -27.16 -9.40
N GLN A 146 5.70 -27.67 -9.73
CA GLN A 146 5.52 -28.52 -10.92
C GLN A 146 5.77 -27.74 -12.23
N VAL A 147 5.44 -26.45 -12.25
CA VAL A 147 5.57 -25.57 -13.42
C VAL A 147 6.75 -24.60 -13.32
N ASP A 148 7.62 -24.79 -12.32
CA ASP A 148 8.78 -23.94 -12.04
C ASP A 148 8.45 -22.43 -11.90
N CYS A 149 7.27 -22.12 -11.38
CA CYS A 149 6.80 -20.74 -11.22
C CYS A 149 7.22 -20.17 -9.85
N PRO A 150 7.76 -18.94 -9.80
CA PRO A 150 7.95 -18.26 -8.52
C PRO A 150 6.60 -17.90 -7.89
N LEU A 151 6.47 -18.16 -6.59
CA LEU A 151 5.22 -18.01 -5.85
C LEU A 151 5.38 -17.03 -4.70
N TYR A 152 4.40 -16.16 -4.54
CA TYR A 152 4.27 -15.18 -3.46
C TYR A 152 3.00 -15.45 -2.66
N VAL A 153 3.15 -15.88 -1.41
CA VAL A 153 2.03 -16.11 -0.50
C VAL A 153 1.70 -14.80 0.20
N VAL A 154 0.58 -14.19 -0.18
CA VAL A 154 0.07 -12.96 0.46
C VAL A 154 -0.41 -13.25 1.88
N HIS A 155 -0.44 -12.22 2.72
CA HIS A 155 -1.06 -12.19 4.07
C HIS A 155 -0.96 -13.53 4.85
N VAL A 156 0.26 -13.99 5.13
CA VAL A 156 0.53 -15.09 6.06
C VAL A 156 0.18 -14.64 7.47
N MET A 157 -0.84 -15.26 8.06
CA MET A 157 -1.41 -14.87 9.35
C MET A 157 -1.08 -15.86 10.47
N SER A 158 -0.54 -17.04 10.17
CA SER A 158 -0.29 -18.09 11.16
C SER A 158 1.14 -18.64 11.20
N LYS A 159 1.50 -19.21 12.35
CA LYS A 159 2.77 -19.93 12.56
C LYS A 159 2.84 -21.14 11.64
N SER A 160 1.75 -21.90 11.55
CA SER A 160 1.68 -23.11 10.73
C SER A 160 1.85 -22.83 9.24
N ALA A 161 1.29 -21.74 8.71
CA ALA A 161 1.49 -21.31 7.33
C ALA A 161 2.92 -20.82 7.07
N ALA A 162 3.51 -20.05 7.98
CA ALA A 162 4.92 -19.64 7.87
C ALA A 162 5.87 -20.84 7.87
N GLU A 163 5.64 -21.84 8.72
CA GLU A 163 6.40 -23.09 8.73
C GLU A 163 6.14 -23.96 7.49
N ALA A 164 4.92 -23.95 6.94
CA ALA A 164 4.65 -24.58 5.65
C ALA A 164 5.47 -23.95 4.53
N LEU A 165 5.52 -22.61 4.46
CA LEU A 165 6.33 -21.89 3.49
C LEU A 165 7.84 -22.16 3.68
N ARG A 166 8.31 -22.16 4.93
CA ARG A 166 9.71 -22.45 5.29
C ARG A 166 10.20 -23.78 4.74
N ARG A 167 9.35 -24.83 4.77
CA ARG A 167 9.69 -26.16 4.22
C ARG A 167 9.97 -26.12 2.71
N HIS A 168 9.44 -25.14 1.99
CA HIS A 168 9.64 -24.94 0.55
C HIS A 168 10.71 -23.89 0.21
N ALA A 169 11.33 -23.24 1.21
CA ALA A 169 12.31 -22.17 1.00
C ALA A 169 13.71 -22.67 0.56
N GLY A 170 13.95 -23.98 0.52
CA GLY A 170 15.25 -24.59 0.18
C GLY A 170 15.53 -24.70 -1.31
N GLY A 171 16.76 -24.34 -1.73
CA GLY A 171 17.27 -24.52 -3.09
C GLY A 171 16.71 -23.51 -4.10
N GLY A 172 17.38 -22.37 -4.28
CA GLY A 172 17.09 -21.41 -5.34
C GLY A 172 15.95 -20.42 -5.09
N ARG A 173 15.46 -20.29 -3.84
CA ARG A 173 14.47 -19.28 -3.34
C ARG A 173 13.46 -18.83 -4.40
N ARG A 174 12.47 -19.68 -4.69
CA ARG A 174 11.35 -19.36 -5.58
C ARG A 174 10.02 -19.13 -4.86
N THR A 175 10.00 -19.22 -3.54
CA THR A 175 8.82 -18.99 -2.72
C THR A 175 9.06 -17.80 -1.80
N PHE A 176 8.08 -16.91 -1.75
CA PHE A 176 8.10 -15.69 -0.97
C PHE A 176 6.84 -15.60 -0.12
N GLY A 177 6.95 -14.94 1.03
CA GLY A 177 5.86 -14.75 1.97
C GLY A 177 5.77 -13.31 2.43
N GLU A 178 4.53 -12.85 2.49
CA GLU A 178 4.12 -11.57 3.05
C GLU A 178 3.41 -11.82 4.37
N THR A 179 3.60 -10.96 5.36
CA THR A 179 2.67 -10.89 6.51
C THR A 179 2.14 -9.47 6.68
N LEU A 180 1.12 -9.31 7.51
CA LEU A 180 0.41 -8.05 7.66
C LEU A 180 0.78 -7.34 8.95
N ALA A 181 0.70 -6.01 8.94
CA ALA A 181 0.72 -5.21 10.16
C ALA A 181 -0.28 -5.73 11.21
N ALA A 182 -1.46 -6.17 10.77
CA ALA A 182 -2.48 -6.75 11.63
C ALA A 182 -1.97 -8.00 12.37
N ALA A 183 -1.30 -8.93 11.66
CA ALA A 183 -0.75 -10.15 12.25
C ALA A 183 0.42 -9.91 13.21
N LEU A 184 1.12 -8.79 13.05
CA LEU A 184 2.27 -8.40 13.88
C LEU A 184 1.87 -7.52 15.08
N GLY A 185 0.76 -6.80 14.98
CA GLY A 185 0.32 -5.82 15.97
C GLY A 185 -0.89 -6.25 16.81
N ALA A 186 -1.70 -7.20 16.34
CA ALA A 186 -2.91 -7.66 17.00
C ALA A 186 -3.01 -9.20 16.99
N ASP A 187 -3.99 -9.75 17.72
CA ASP A 187 -4.26 -11.19 17.80
C ASP A 187 -5.77 -11.51 17.80
N GLY A 188 -6.11 -12.79 17.69
CA GLY A 188 -7.48 -13.27 17.55
C GLY A 188 -8.32 -13.20 18.84
N SER A 189 -7.76 -12.80 19.98
CA SER A 189 -8.55 -12.60 21.21
C SER A 189 -9.66 -11.56 21.03
N GLN A 190 -9.47 -10.63 20.09
CA GLN A 190 -10.40 -9.55 19.78
C GLN A 190 -11.76 -10.04 19.28
N TYR A 191 -11.85 -11.23 18.68
CA TYR A 191 -13.10 -11.79 18.17
C TYR A 191 -14.10 -12.17 19.26
N LYS A 192 -13.64 -12.37 20.50
CA LYS A 192 -14.49 -12.72 21.65
C LYS A 192 -14.93 -11.51 22.46
N HIS A 193 -14.63 -10.29 21.99
CA HIS A 193 -14.99 -9.07 22.69
C HIS A 193 -16.52 -8.91 22.77
N GLN A 194 -17.03 -8.46 23.92
CA GLN A 194 -18.48 -8.35 24.16
C GLN A 194 -19.18 -7.35 23.24
N CYS A 195 -18.49 -6.27 22.87
CA CYS A 195 -18.97 -5.33 21.86
C CYS A 195 -18.80 -5.90 20.46
N PHE A 196 -19.92 -6.14 19.76
CA PHE A 196 -19.95 -6.61 18.37
C PHE A 196 -19.08 -5.76 17.44
N HIS A 197 -19.17 -4.43 17.50
CA HIS A 197 -18.41 -3.55 16.61
C HIS A 197 -16.90 -3.69 16.78
N HIS A 198 -16.44 -3.93 18.01
CA HIS A 198 -15.04 -4.20 18.30
C HIS A 198 -14.60 -5.52 17.68
N ALA A 199 -15.35 -6.60 17.93
CA ALA A 199 -15.02 -7.92 17.41
C ALA A 199 -15.12 -7.96 15.86
N ALA A 200 -16.17 -7.40 15.27
CA ALA A 200 -16.37 -7.31 13.83
C ALA A 200 -15.34 -6.38 13.16
N GLY A 201 -14.88 -5.34 13.86
CA GLY A 201 -13.82 -4.43 13.39
C GLY A 201 -12.48 -5.15 13.11
N HIS A 202 -12.25 -6.31 13.72
CA HIS A 202 -11.06 -7.14 13.52
C HIS A 202 -11.25 -8.27 12.50
N VAL A 203 -12.42 -8.40 11.87
CA VAL A 203 -12.70 -9.46 10.89
C VAL A 203 -11.97 -9.17 9.57
N LEU A 204 -11.01 -10.05 9.24
CA LEU A 204 -10.23 -10.12 8.00
C LEU A 204 -9.94 -11.59 7.65
N SER A 205 -9.38 -11.84 6.47
CA SER A 205 -9.12 -13.20 5.99
C SER A 205 -7.73 -13.35 5.34
N PRO A 206 -6.89 -14.30 5.79
CA PRO A 206 -7.11 -15.22 6.92
C PRO A 206 -7.28 -14.47 8.26
N PRO A 207 -7.94 -15.05 9.28
CA PRO A 207 -8.24 -14.36 10.52
C PRO A 207 -6.98 -14.13 11.38
N LEU A 208 -7.04 -13.15 12.28
CA LEU A 208 -6.06 -13.03 13.37
C LEU A 208 -6.08 -14.30 14.21
N ARG A 209 -4.90 -14.79 14.61
CA ARG A 209 -4.81 -16.07 15.33
C ARG A 209 -4.97 -15.87 16.84
N PRO A 210 -5.76 -16.72 17.53
CA PRO A 210 -6.02 -16.57 18.96
C PRO A 210 -4.79 -16.88 19.83
N ASP A 211 -3.78 -17.56 19.30
CA ASP A 211 -2.49 -17.74 19.95
C ASP A 211 -1.73 -16.40 19.96
N THR A 212 -1.63 -15.81 21.16
CA THR A 212 -0.98 -14.51 21.41
C THR A 212 0.53 -14.51 21.13
N GLY A 213 1.15 -15.67 20.93
CA GLY A 213 2.54 -15.80 20.48
C GLY A 213 2.71 -15.71 18.97
N THR A 214 1.62 -15.68 18.18
CA THR A 214 1.67 -15.59 16.71
C THR A 214 2.38 -14.34 16.21
N PRO A 215 2.08 -13.13 16.72
CA PRO A 215 2.76 -11.92 16.24
C PRO A 215 4.28 -11.97 16.40
N VAL A 216 4.77 -12.47 17.54
CA VAL A 216 6.20 -12.61 17.82
C VAL A 216 6.85 -13.65 16.90
N ALA A 217 6.20 -14.79 16.69
CA ALA A 217 6.70 -15.83 15.78
C ALA A 217 6.81 -15.33 14.33
N LEU A 218 5.80 -14.61 13.83
CA LEU A 218 5.83 -14.01 12.49
C LEU A 218 6.91 -12.92 12.38
N MET A 219 7.16 -12.15 13.45
CA MET A 219 8.27 -11.20 13.49
C MET A 219 9.65 -11.90 13.41
N HIS A 220 9.82 -13.05 14.07
CA HIS A 220 11.03 -13.86 13.90
C HIS A 220 11.17 -14.41 12.48
N HIS A 221 10.08 -14.84 11.85
CA HIS A 221 10.12 -15.25 10.44
C HIS A 221 10.49 -14.11 9.49
N LEU A 222 10.12 -12.87 9.81
CA LEU A 222 10.64 -11.69 9.11
C LEU A 222 12.13 -11.48 9.38
N ALA A 223 12.61 -11.67 10.61
CA ALA A 223 14.03 -11.55 10.95
C ALA A 223 14.90 -12.58 10.20
N ASP A 224 14.41 -13.83 10.14
CA ASP A 224 15.10 -14.99 9.56
C ASP A 224 14.92 -15.11 8.03
N ASP A 225 14.24 -14.15 7.40
CA ASP A 225 13.99 -14.11 5.96
C ASP A 225 13.17 -15.30 5.42
N VAL A 226 12.38 -15.94 6.29
CA VAL A 226 11.31 -16.87 5.91
C VAL A 226 10.15 -16.09 5.28
N LEU A 227 9.82 -14.94 5.85
CA LEU A 227 8.92 -13.92 5.28
C LEU A 227 9.77 -12.73 4.83
N GLN A 228 9.49 -12.21 3.63
CA GLN A 228 10.36 -11.20 3.00
C GLN A 228 9.84 -9.79 3.15
N LEU A 229 8.53 -9.58 3.29
CA LEU A 229 7.99 -8.24 3.51
C LEU A 229 6.70 -8.19 4.33
N THR A 230 6.35 -6.96 4.67
CA THR A 230 5.16 -6.59 5.42
C THR A 230 4.25 -5.72 4.56
N ALA A 231 2.96 -6.05 4.54
CA ALA A 231 1.92 -5.25 3.92
C ALA A 231 0.86 -4.85 4.96
N SER A 232 -0.22 -4.22 4.48
CA SER A 232 -1.34 -3.82 5.34
C SER A 232 -2.65 -4.53 5.01
N ASP A 233 -2.82 -5.03 3.79
CA ASP A 233 -4.12 -5.50 3.26
C ASP A 233 -5.24 -4.51 3.59
N HIS A 234 -4.96 -3.23 3.33
CA HIS A 234 -5.83 -2.14 3.75
C HIS A 234 -7.14 -2.17 2.98
N CYS A 235 -8.19 -2.66 3.65
CA CYS A 235 -9.52 -2.83 3.11
C CYS A 235 -10.51 -2.47 4.22
N THR A 236 -10.92 -1.20 4.28
CA THR A 236 -11.61 -0.67 5.46
C THR A 236 -13.11 -0.56 5.27
N PHE A 237 -13.85 -0.96 6.30
CA PHE A 237 -15.30 -0.82 6.38
C PHE A 237 -15.66 -0.15 7.71
N ASN A 238 -16.52 0.86 7.64
CA ASN A 238 -17.07 1.53 8.81
C ASN A 238 -17.95 0.58 9.63
N LYS A 239 -18.21 0.93 10.89
CA LYS A 239 -19.07 0.13 11.79
C LYS A 239 -20.42 -0.23 11.15
N SER A 240 -21.08 0.71 10.48
CA SER A 240 -22.36 0.48 9.81
C SER A 240 -22.29 -0.53 8.66
N GLN A 241 -21.17 -0.61 7.95
CA GLN A 241 -20.95 -1.62 6.92
C GLN A 241 -20.69 -2.99 7.56
N LYS A 242 -19.92 -3.04 8.66
CA LYS A 242 -19.67 -4.27 9.43
C LYS A 242 -20.96 -4.88 10.02
N GLU A 243 -21.98 -4.07 10.28
CA GLU A 243 -23.30 -4.54 10.75
C GLU A 243 -24.04 -5.43 9.75
N ALA A 244 -23.65 -5.47 8.48
CA ALA A 244 -24.23 -6.39 7.50
C ALA A 244 -24.16 -7.87 7.93
N GLY A 245 -23.18 -8.23 8.77
CA GLY A 245 -23.05 -9.58 9.34
C GLY A 245 -23.54 -9.74 10.78
N LYS A 246 -24.35 -8.81 11.30
CA LYS A 246 -24.95 -8.96 12.63
C LYS A 246 -25.92 -10.16 12.64
N GLY A 247 -25.57 -11.19 13.39
CA GLY A 247 -26.31 -12.46 13.43
C GLY A 247 -25.92 -13.46 12.33
N ASP A 248 -24.91 -13.15 11.52
CA ASP A 248 -24.34 -14.06 10.52
C ASP A 248 -22.92 -13.58 10.16
N PHE A 249 -21.90 -14.15 10.82
CA PHE A 249 -20.52 -13.74 10.65
C PHE A 249 -20.00 -13.85 9.20
N THR A 250 -20.62 -14.70 8.37
CA THR A 250 -20.21 -14.89 6.97
C THR A 250 -20.50 -13.67 6.10
N LYS A 251 -21.38 -12.77 6.57
CA LYS A 251 -21.77 -11.53 5.89
C LYS A 251 -21.04 -10.29 6.41
N ILE A 252 -20.14 -10.45 7.39
CA ILE A 252 -19.29 -9.34 7.83
C ILE A 252 -18.30 -9.03 6.69
N PRO A 253 -18.27 -7.81 6.13
CA PRO A 253 -17.29 -7.47 5.11
C PRO A 253 -15.88 -7.60 5.69
N ASN A 254 -15.01 -8.30 4.96
CA ASN A 254 -13.70 -8.70 5.44
C ASN A 254 -12.64 -7.65 5.10
N GLY A 255 -11.90 -7.22 6.12
CA GLY A 255 -10.83 -6.25 5.95
C GLY A 255 -10.65 -5.33 7.16
N VAL A 256 -9.45 -4.77 7.27
CA VAL A 256 -9.00 -3.93 8.38
C VAL A 256 -8.19 -2.72 7.88
N ASN A 257 -7.92 -1.79 8.80
CA ASN A 257 -7.04 -0.66 8.59
C ASN A 257 -5.56 -1.09 8.73
N GLY A 258 -4.62 -0.26 8.24
CA GLY A 258 -3.20 -0.57 8.44
C GLY A 258 -2.20 0.16 7.55
N VAL A 259 -2.63 0.80 6.46
CA VAL A 259 -1.73 1.50 5.51
C VAL A 259 -0.90 2.59 6.19
N GLU A 260 -1.48 3.29 7.16
CA GLU A 260 -0.82 4.33 7.95
C GLU A 260 0.09 3.74 9.03
N ASP A 261 -0.43 2.76 9.78
CA ASP A 261 0.20 2.31 11.01
C ASP A 261 1.30 1.26 10.79
N ARG A 262 1.35 0.61 9.62
CA ARG A 262 2.28 -0.49 9.29
C ARG A 262 3.70 -0.23 9.76
N MET A 263 4.31 0.89 9.38
CA MET A 263 5.72 1.14 9.68
C MET A 263 5.97 1.31 11.19
N SER A 264 5.12 2.04 11.91
CA SER A 264 5.29 2.20 13.37
C SER A 264 5.01 0.90 14.12
N VAL A 265 4.03 0.10 13.69
CA VAL A 265 3.75 -1.21 14.28
C VAL A 265 4.93 -2.17 14.09
N VAL A 266 5.48 -2.26 12.87
CA VAL A 266 6.65 -3.09 12.60
C VAL A 266 7.89 -2.58 13.33
N TRP A 267 8.07 -1.26 13.46
CA TRP A 267 9.16 -0.68 14.23
C TRP A 267 9.06 -1.01 15.72
N GLU A 268 7.90 -0.77 16.34
CA GLU A 268 7.63 -1.04 17.74
C GLU A 268 7.81 -2.53 18.07
N LYS A 269 7.14 -3.40 17.31
CA LYS A 269 7.13 -4.85 17.58
C LYS A 269 8.38 -5.56 17.08
N GLY A 270 9.17 -4.94 16.21
CA GLY A 270 10.35 -5.53 15.58
C GLY A 270 11.64 -4.89 16.07
N VAL A 271 11.86 -3.62 15.73
CA VAL A 271 13.13 -2.92 16.01
C VAL A 271 13.26 -2.56 17.48
N HIS A 272 12.24 -1.90 18.04
CA HIS A 272 12.26 -1.50 19.46
C HIS A 272 12.28 -2.72 20.39
N ALA A 273 11.57 -3.78 20.03
CA ALA A 273 11.60 -5.07 20.73
C ALA A 273 12.92 -5.86 20.57
N GLY A 274 13.87 -5.41 19.73
CA GLY A 274 15.17 -6.05 19.54
C GLY A 274 15.15 -7.30 18.66
N ILE A 275 14.08 -7.56 17.92
CA ILE A 275 13.94 -8.71 17.00
C ILE A 275 14.49 -8.38 15.61
N LEU A 276 14.24 -7.15 15.12
CA LEU A 276 14.74 -6.67 13.85
C LEU A 276 15.86 -5.64 14.04
N THR A 277 16.84 -5.67 13.15
CA THR A 277 17.75 -4.53 12.98
C THR A 277 17.06 -3.43 12.16
N PRO A 278 17.46 -2.15 12.28
CA PRO A 278 16.95 -1.09 11.41
C PRO A 278 17.13 -1.38 9.91
N SER A 279 18.23 -2.03 9.52
CA SER A 279 18.43 -2.44 8.12
C SER A 279 17.46 -3.53 7.68
N ARG A 280 17.11 -4.48 8.55
CA ARG A 280 16.09 -5.49 8.25
C ARG A 280 14.70 -4.86 8.17
N PHE A 281 14.40 -3.89 9.04
CA PHE A 281 13.18 -3.08 8.95
C PHE A 281 13.04 -2.41 7.57
N VAL A 282 14.09 -1.76 7.05
CA VAL A 282 14.08 -1.19 5.70
C VAL A 282 13.80 -2.27 4.64
N ALA A 283 14.45 -3.43 4.76
CA ALA A 283 14.28 -4.53 3.81
C ALA A 283 12.83 -5.02 3.74
N VAL A 284 12.21 -5.31 4.89
CA VAL A 284 10.85 -5.87 4.95
C VAL A 284 9.74 -4.84 4.77
N THR A 285 10.06 -3.54 4.75
CA THR A 285 9.06 -2.48 4.56
C THR A 285 9.13 -1.82 3.19
N SER A 286 10.25 -1.95 2.46
CA SER A 286 10.45 -1.29 1.16
C SER A 286 11.34 -2.08 0.19
N THR A 287 12.61 -2.34 0.52
CA THR A 287 13.60 -2.85 -0.46
C THR A 287 13.21 -4.20 -1.05
N ASN A 288 12.68 -5.13 -0.26
CA ASN A 288 12.29 -6.45 -0.76
C ASN A 288 11.07 -6.37 -1.68
N ALA A 289 10.10 -5.49 -1.37
CA ALA A 289 8.97 -5.22 -2.26
C ALA A 289 9.46 -4.65 -3.60
N ALA A 290 10.35 -3.65 -3.56
CA ALA A 290 10.92 -3.07 -4.77
C ALA A 290 11.69 -4.09 -5.60
N LYS A 291 12.40 -5.04 -4.98
CA LYS A 291 13.09 -6.13 -5.69
C LYS A 291 12.12 -7.12 -6.33
N LEU A 292 11.10 -7.56 -5.60
CA LEU A 292 10.12 -8.53 -6.07
C LEU A 292 9.29 -7.99 -7.24
N PHE A 293 8.88 -6.73 -7.17
CA PHE A 293 8.04 -6.10 -8.19
C PHE A 293 8.85 -5.32 -9.24
N ASN A 294 10.17 -5.55 -9.31
CA ASN A 294 11.08 -5.00 -10.32
C ASN A 294 11.18 -3.47 -10.38
N LEU A 295 11.20 -2.84 -9.21
CA LEU A 295 11.34 -1.40 -9.01
C LEU A 295 12.69 -1.01 -8.37
N TYR A 296 13.52 -1.97 -7.96
CA TYR A 296 14.83 -1.69 -7.38
C TYR A 296 15.89 -1.41 -8.48
N PRO A 297 16.76 -0.39 -8.34
CA PRO A 297 16.93 0.52 -7.20
C PRO A 297 16.14 1.83 -7.32
N ARG A 298 15.27 2.00 -8.31
CA ARG A 298 14.44 3.21 -8.47
C ARG A 298 13.63 3.51 -7.21
N LYS A 299 13.03 2.48 -6.59
CA LYS A 299 12.35 2.57 -5.28
C LYS A 299 13.02 1.66 -4.25
N GLY A 300 12.77 1.95 -2.97
CA GLY A 300 13.29 1.15 -1.84
C GLY A 300 14.81 1.22 -1.65
N CYS A 301 15.44 2.28 -2.17
CA CYS A 301 16.88 2.53 -2.05
C CYS A 301 17.14 4.04 -1.89
N ILE A 302 18.09 4.41 -1.03
CA ILE A 302 18.64 5.77 -0.95
C ILE A 302 19.97 5.75 -1.70
N ALA A 303 19.93 6.15 -2.97
CA ALA A 303 21.09 6.23 -3.83
C ALA A 303 20.90 7.30 -4.91
N VAL A 304 22.01 7.77 -5.49
CA VAL A 304 21.96 8.67 -6.66
C VAL A 304 21.22 7.96 -7.80
N GLY A 305 20.19 8.62 -8.33
CA GLY A 305 19.35 8.08 -9.42
C GLY A 305 18.08 7.37 -8.96
N SER A 306 17.91 7.09 -7.66
CA SER A 306 16.64 6.60 -7.10
C SER A 306 15.61 7.73 -7.00
N ASP A 307 14.33 7.37 -7.03
CA ASP A 307 13.24 8.31 -6.76
C ASP A 307 13.39 8.86 -5.33
N ALA A 308 13.13 10.17 -5.15
CA ALA A 308 13.22 10.85 -3.87
C ALA A 308 11.98 10.56 -2.98
N ASP A 309 11.74 9.28 -2.74
CA ASP A 309 10.75 8.71 -1.83
C ASP A 309 11.42 8.38 -0.50
N ILE A 310 11.44 9.36 0.40
CA ILE A 310 12.29 9.34 1.60
C ILE A 310 11.43 9.61 2.84
N VAL A 311 11.66 8.82 3.89
CA VAL A 311 11.07 9.04 5.20
C VAL A 311 12.17 9.44 6.17
N VAL A 312 12.03 10.61 6.79
CA VAL A 312 12.86 11.01 7.93
C VAL A 312 12.23 10.42 9.18
N TRP A 313 12.84 9.35 9.68
CA TRP A 313 12.30 8.55 10.76
C TRP A 313 12.91 8.92 12.11
N ASN A 314 12.07 9.26 13.09
CA ASN A 314 12.49 9.58 14.44
C ASN A 314 12.31 8.36 15.36
N PRO A 315 13.40 7.66 15.72
CA PRO A 315 13.31 6.45 16.52
C PRO A 315 12.97 6.71 18.00
N ASN A 316 13.15 7.94 18.46
CA ASN A 316 12.95 8.34 19.85
C ASN A 316 11.57 8.96 20.10
N ALA A 317 10.90 9.43 19.04
CA ALA A 317 9.53 9.90 19.12
C ALA A 317 8.57 8.73 19.38
N THR A 318 7.51 9.02 20.11
CA THR A 318 6.44 8.08 20.45
C THR A 318 5.09 8.64 20.03
N ARG A 319 4.21 7.78 19.52
CA ARG A 319 2.79 8.11 19.31
C ARG A 319 1.91 7.01 19.85
N THR A 320 0.73 7.37 20.35
CA THR A 320 -0.33 6.40 20.65
C THR A 320 -1.30 6.35 19.47
N ILE A 321 -1.49 5.19 18.89
CA ILE A 321 -2.39 4.99 17.75
C ILE A 321 -3.83 5.18 18.21
N SER A 322 -4.60 6.01 17.49
CA SER A 322 -6.03 6.20 17.72
C SER A 322 -6.77 6.51 16.44
N ALA A 323 -8.00 5.98 16.30
CA ALA A 323 -8.95 6.36 15.25
C ALA A 323 -9.32 7.86 15.32
N ALA A 324 -9.18 8.50 16.49
CA ALA A 324 -9.43 9.93 16.63
C ALA A 324 -8.36 10.81 15.95
N THR A 325 -7.17 10.27 15.68
CA THR A 325 -6.01 11.03 15.20
C THR A 325 -5.41 10.49 13.90
N HIS A 326 -5.86 9.33 13.43
CA HIS A 326 -5.38 8.76 12.16
C HIS A 326 -5.91 9.55 10.95
N HIS A 327 -5.33 9.31 9.78
CA HIS A 327 -5.71 9.96 8.53
C HIS A 327 -6.56 9.05 7.63
N GLN A 328 -6.94 7.87 8.13
CA GLN A 328 -7.79 6.92 7.41
C GLN A 328 -9.26 7.35 7.54
N ALA A 329 -10.07 7.09 6.52
CA ALA A 329 -11.49 7.51 6.51
C ALA A 329 -12.39 6.63 7.41
N VAL A 330 -11.87 5.52 7.93
CA VAL A 330 -12.62 4.53 8.70
C VAL A 330 -12.77 4.92 10.16
N ASP A 331 -13.92 4.66 10.77
CA ASP A 331 -14.26 5.03 12.15
C ASP A 331 -13.72 4.06 13.24
N PHE A 332 -12.67 3.30 12.92
CA PHE A 332 -12.09 2.25 13.73
C PHE A 332 -10.58 2.07 13.46
N ASN A 333 -9.81 1.66 14.48
CA ASN A 333 -8.41 1.27 14.32
C ASN A 333 -8.13 -0.03 15.11
N ILE A 334 -7.65 -1.08 14.46
CA ILE A 334 -7.32 -2.37 15.11
C ILE A 334 -6.14 -2.26 16.09
N PHE A 335 -5.37 -1.17 16.03
CA PHE A 335 -4.25 -0.90 16.93
C PHE A 335 -4.56 0.18 17.98
N GLU A 336 -5.84 0.47 18.23
CA GLU A 336 -6.28 1.51 19.18
C GLU A 336 -5.57 1.39 20.54
N GLY A 337 -4.97 2.49 20.99
CA GLY A 337 -4.24 2.59 22.26
C GLY A 337 -2.82 2.03 22.24
N MET A 338 -2.35 1.43 21.13
CA MET A 338 -0.96 0.98 21.03
C MET A 338 -0.02 2.18 21.01
N THR A 339 0.91 2.23 21.96
CA THR A 339 2.01 3.20 21.93
C THR A 339 3.16 2.62 21.12
N CYS A 340 3.60 3.34 20.09
CA CYS A 340 4.70 2.96 19.22
C CYS A 340 5.83 3.98 19.29
N HIS A 341 7.05 3.48 19.46
CA HIS A 341 8.26 4.22 19.11
C HIS A 341 8.45 4.21 17.60
N GLY A 342 9.20 5.18 17.08
CA GLY A 342 9.42 5.29 15.64
C GLY A 342 8.23 5.97 14.97
N VAL A 343 8.40 7.25 14.71
CA VAL A 343 7.41 8.11 14.04
C VAL A 343 8.11 8.83 12.89
N PRO A 344 7.46 8.98 11.73
CA PRO A 344 8.03 9.81 10.67
C PRO A 344 7.80 11.28 10.97
N ASP A 345 8.90 12.02 11.04
CA ASP A 345 8.86 13.48 11.13
C ASP A 345 8.56 14.07 9.75
N TYR A 346 9.16 13.48 8.69
CA TYR A 346 8.92 13.91 7.32
C TYR A 346 8.69 12.71 6.40
N VAL A 347 7.75 12.89 5.46
CA VAL A 347 7.57 11.98 4.33
C VAL A 347 7.68 12.78 3.05
N ILE A 348 8.64 12.38 2.23
CA ILE A 348 8.98 13.00 0.96
C ILE A 348 8.57 12.00 -0.13
N VAL A 349 7.79 12.46 -1.09
CA VAL A 349 7.35 11.68 -2.25
C VAL A 349 7.81 12.42 -3.50
N ASN A 350 8.58 11.74 -4.36
CA ASN A 350 9.15 12.34 -5.57
C ASN A 350 9.81 13.72 -5.33
N GLY A 351 10.48 13.89 -4.18
CA GLY A 351 11.18 15.11 -3.80
C GLY A 351 10.30 16.22 -3.19
N ARG A 352 9.00 15.97 -3.00
CA ARG A 352 8.07 16.90 -2.33
C ARG A 352 7.78 16.44 -0.91
N VAL A 353 7.88 17.34 0.06
CA VAL A 353 7.45 17.09 1.44
C VAL A 353 5.93 16.98 1.49
N CYS A 354 5.43 15.78 1.77
CA CYS A 354 4.01 15.41 1.83
C CYS A 354 3.51 15.20 3.26
N LEU A 355 4.42 14.94 4.21
CA LEU A 355 4.17 15.01 5.65
C LEU A 355 5.26 15.88 6.28
N ASP A 356 4.86 16.81 7.13
CA ASP A 356 5.74 17.68 7.91
C ASP A 356 5.24 17.71 9.37
N GLU A 357 5.95 17.00 10.25
CA GLU A 357 5.68 16.92 11.70
C GLU A 357 4.20 16.62 12.02
N GLY A 358 3.66 15.59 11.35
CA GLY A 358 2.26 15.17 11.52
C GLY A 358 1.24 15.97 10.70
N GLN A 359 1.65 17.03 9.98
CA GLN A 359 0.78 17.78 9.08
C GLN A 359 0.89 17.25 7.65
N LEU A 360 -0.22 16.74 7.10
CA LEU A 360 -0.29 16.33 5.70
C LEU A 360 -0.30 17.53 4.75
N ARG A 361 0.59 17.49 3.75
CA ARG A 361 0.77 18.50 2.69
C ARG A 361 0.76 17.87 1.30
N VAL A 362 -0.16 16.92 1.12
CA VAL A 362 -0.33 16.17 -0.14
C VAL A 362 -1.06 16.98 -1.20
N VAL A 363 -0.86 16.58 -2.45
CA VAL A 363 -1.59 17.11 -3.62
C VAL A 363 -2.27 15.93 -4.29
N GLU A 364 -3.59 16.01 -4.44
CA GLU A 364 -4.38 15.00 -5.14
C GLU A 364 -3.88 14.86 -6.60
N GLY A 365 -3.72 13.61 -7.04
CA GLY A 365 -3.19 13.28 -8.38
C GLY A 365 -1.72 13.61 -8.61
N TYR A 366 -0.96 13.89 -7.55
CA TYR A 366 0.50 14.05 -7.65
C TYR A 366 1.22 12.73 -7.91
N GLY A 367 0.68 11.63 -7.36
CA GLY A 367 1.17 10.29 -7.54
C GLY A 367 1.03 9.82 -8.98
N ARG A 368 1.97 8.98 -9.42
CA ARG A 368 1.97 8.44 -10.78
C ARG A 368 1.88 6.93 -10.74
N PHE A 369 1.22 6.38 -11.76
CA PHE A 369 1.38 4.96 -12.01
C PHE A 369 2.84 4.64 -12.36
N VAL A 370 3.36 3.59 -11.75
CA VAL A 370 4.70 3.07 -11.98
C VAL A 370 4.56 1.66 -12.52
N GLU A 371 5.03 1.48 -13.76
CA GLU A 371 5.14 0.17 -14.38
C GLU A 371 6.06 -0.74 -13.58
N THR A 372 5.66 -2.00 -13.48
CA THR A 372 6.38 -3.12 -12.87
C THR A 372 6.77 -4.09 -13.98
N PRO A 373 7.95 -3.96 -14.61
CA PRO A 373 8.32 -4.79 -15.75
C PRO A 373 8.48 -6.26 -15.36
N ALA A 374 8.19 -7.17 -16.30
CA ALA A 374 8.38 -8.61 -16.12
C ALA A 374 9.85 -8.99 -15.92
N TYR A 375 10.09 -10.26 -15.58
CA TYR A 375 11.41 -10.86 -15.36
C TYR A 375 12.23 -10.14 -14.29
N ALA A 376 11.61 -9.85 -13.15
CA ALA A 376 12.30 -9.25 -12.01
C ALA A 376 13.59 -10.02 -11.68
N PRO A 377 14.79 -9.39 -11.74
CA PRO A 377 16.05 -10.10 -11.53
C PRO A 377 16.11 -10.83 -10.19
N PHE A 378 15.58 -10.22 -9.12
CA PHE A 378 15.52 -10.87 -7.81
C PHE A 378 14.74 -12.19 -7.79
N VAL A 379 13.80 -12.38 -8.71
CA VAL A 379 12.93 -13.55 -8.80
C VAL A 379 13.43 -14.54 -9.86
N TYR A 380 13.85 -14.05 -11.03
CA TYR A 380 14.16 -14.87 -12.21
C TYR A 380 15.65 -15.02 -12.50
N ASN A 381 16.48 -14.04 -12.14
CA ASN A 381 17.93 -14.08 -12.35
C ASN A 381 18.71 -13.33 -11.24
N PRO A 382 18.85 -13.93 -10.05
CA PRO A 382 19.44 -13.24 -8.89
C PRO A 382 20.88 -12.77 -9.10
N ASP A 383 21.64 -13.40 -10.00
CA ASP A 383 23.02 -13.02 -10.30
C ASP A 383 23.11 -11.62 -10.93
N GLU A 384 22.08 -11.19 -11.67
CA GLU A 384 22.00 -9.84 -12.24
C GLU A 384 21.77 -8.76 -11.18
N LEU A 385 21.26 -9.11 -9.99
CA LEU A 385 20.96 -8.14 -8.94
C LEU A 385 22.22 -7.43 -8.42
N GLU A 386 23.39 -8.08 -8.46
CA GLU A 386 24.65 -7.46 -8.04
C GLU A 386 25.00 -6.24 -8.91
N SER A 387 24.64 -6.27 -10.20
CA SER A 387 24.88 -5.15 -11.11
C SER A 387 23.98 -3.93 -10.84
N LEU A 388 22.85 -4.15 -10.16
CA LEU A 388 21.88 -3.11 -9.80
C LEU A 388 22.18 -2.44 -8.46
N LYS A 389 23.11 -2.99 -7.67
CA LYS A 389 23.47 -2.38 -6.39
C LYS A 389 24.20 -1.06 -6.67
N PRO A 390 23.83 0.04 -5.99
CA PRO A 390 24.56 1.30 -6.09
C PRO A 390 26.04 1.08 -5.77
N ALA A 391 26.92 1.79 -6.48
CA ALA A 391 28.34 1.81 -6.14
C ALA A 391 28.51 2.18 -4.66
N LYS A 392 29.39 1.46 -3.95
CA LYS A 392 29.72 1.83 -2.57
C LYS A 392 30.23 3.25 -2.57
N VAL A 393 29.52 4.15 -1.88
CA VAL A 393 30.04 5.48 -1.59
C VAL A 393 31.23 5.25 -0.65
N GLU A 394 32.43 5.60 -1.10
CA GLU A 394 33.59 5.62 -0.20
C GLU A 394 33.25 6.51 0.99
N HIS A 395 33.45 6.01 2.21
CA HIS A 395 33.28 6.81 3.41
C HIS A 395 34.23 7.99 3.34
N VAL A 396 33.74 9.14 2.88
CA VAL A 396 34.42 10.40 3.11
C VAL A 396 34.25 10.66 4.60
N GLU A 397 35.33 10.54 5.38
CA GLU A 397 35.37 10.94 6.78
C GLU A 397 35.08 12.44 6.88
N HIS A 398 33.81 12.81 6.89
CA HIS A 398 33.36 14.15 7.19
C HIS A 398 33.24 14.33 8.72
N ALA A 399 34.29 13.94 9.46
CA ALA A 399 34.44 14.37 10.85
C ALA A 399 34.43 15.93 10.94
N ASP A 400 34.93 16.59 9.89
CA ASP A 400 34.99 18.04 9.78
C ASP A 400 33.64 18.72 9.48
N VAL A 401 32.65 18.02 8.91
CA VAL A 401 31.35 18.66 8.59
C VAL A 401 30.48 18.76 9.84
N PHE A 402 30.47 17.72 10.69
CA PHE A 402 29.79 17.79 12.00
C PHE A 402 30.46 18.79 12.95
N GLN A 403 31.80 18.90 12.95
CA GLN A 403 32.48 19.95 13.72
C GLN A 403 32.26 21.35 13.16
N LYS A 404 32.15 21.53 11.84
CA LYS A 404 31.77 22.83 11.24
C LYS A 404 30.34 23.21 11.58
N MET A 405 29.39 22.27 11.60
CA MET A 405 28.00 22.55 12.02
C MET A 405 27.90 22.88 13.52
N GLN A 406 28.69 22.25 14.39
CA GLN A 406 28.75 22.59 15.83
C GLN A 406 29.51 23.90 16.13
N LYS A 407 30.35 24.41 15.20
CA LYS A 407 31.10 25.67 15.35
C LYS A 407 30.49 26.85 14.63
N VAL A 408 29.28 26.73 14.07
CA VAL A 408 28.49 27.92 13.76
C VAL A 408 27.97 28.48 15.08
N LYS A 409 28.78 29.36 15.70
CA LYS A 409 28.18 30.37 16.58
C LYS A 409 27.19 31.13 15.72
N LEU A 410 25.91 31.15 16.14
CA LEU A 410 24.98 32.18 15.72
C LEU A 410 25.65 33.51 16.06
N ALA A 411 26.25 34.14 15.04
CA ALA A 411 26.54 35.55 15.10
C ALA A 411 25.18 36.24 14.98
N ASP A 412 24.84 37.08 15.95
CA ASP A 412 23.73 38.03 15.88
C ASP A 412 24.05 39.11 14.83
N ASP A 413 24.21 38.71 13.57
CA ASP A 413 24.19 39.62 12.43
C ASP A 413 22.78 39.55 11.80
N PRO A 414 22.08 40.69 11.66
CA PRO A 414 20.73 40.71 11.13
C PRO A 414 20.72 40.24 9.68
N CYS A 415 19.98 39.16 9.42
CA CYS A 415 19.65 38.70 8.09
C CYS A 415 18.99 39.85 7.29
N PRO A 416 19.42 40.14 6.04
CA PRO A 416 18.77 41.16 5.23
C PRO A 416 17.35 40.70 4.91
N THR A 417 16.40 41.37 5.56
CA THR A 417 14.96 41.19 5.37
C THR A 417 14.62 41.58 3.92
N PRO A 418 13.90 40.75 3.16
CA PRO A 418 13.30 41.20 1.91
C PRO A 418 12.23 42.24 2.26
N THR A 419 12.49 43.52 2.01
CA THR A 419 11.50 44.60 2.16
C THR A 419 10.41 44.45 1.11
N LEU A 420 9.33 43.77 1.47
CA LEU A 420 8.02 43.96 0.86
C LEU A 420 7.47 45.30 1.36
N PRO A 421 6.93 46.17 0.48
CA PRO A 421 6.24 47.37 0.93
C PRO A 421 4.94 46.98 1.64
N GLU A 422 4.75 47.53 2.83
CA GLU A 422 3.59 47.28 3.68
C GLU A 422 2.27 47.64 2.97
N SER A 423 1.38 46.66 2.85
CA SER A 423 -0.05 46.92 2.75
C SER A 423 -0.80 45.92 3.64
N HIS A 424 -1.02 46.33 4.88
CA HIS A 424 -1.96 45.69 5.78
C HIS A 424 -3.40 46.00 5.33
N VAL A 425 -4.18 44.96 5.03
CA VAL A 425 -5.63 45.02 5.22
C VAL A 425 -5.88 44.63 6.68
N ALA A 426 -6.14 45.64 7.52
CA ALA A 426 -6.76 45.46 8.82
C ALA A 426 -8.12 46.15 8.80
N ALA A 427 -9.16 45.40 9.19
CA ALA A 427 -10.47 45.98 9.42
C ALA A 427 -10.48 46.76 10.74
N ALA A 428 -11.08 47.96 10.65
CA ALA A 428 -11.98 48.61 11.62
C ALA A 428 -11.52 49.93 12.29
N THR A 429 -12.44 50.89 12.10
CA THR A 429 -12.79 52.09 12.89
C THR A 429 -12.10 53.43 12.62
N GLY A 430 -12.92 54.39 12.17
CA GLY A 430 -12.91 55.74 12.75
C GLY A 430 -12.26 56.89 11.97
N ARG A 431 -13.08 57.60 11.17
CA ARG A 431 -13.02 59.05 10.85
C ARG A 431 -11.76 59.62 10.16
N GLY A 432 -11.95 60.21 8.97
CA GLY A 432 -11.07 61.28 8.46
C GLY A 432 -11.15 61.49 6.96
N HIS A 433 -11.34 62.74 6.53
CA HIS A 433 -11.62 63.16 5.15
C HIS A 433 -10.45 62.92 4.18
N ARG A 434 -10.81 62.59 2.92
CA ARG A 434 -9.93 62.60 1.75
C ARG A 434 -9.89 64.02 1.14
N PRO A 435 -8.71 64.55 0.79
CA PRO A 435 -8.62 65.54 -0.27
C PRO A 435 -7.84 65.02 -1.49
N GLU A 436 -8.11 65.67 -2.61
CA GLU A 436 -7.92 65.25 -4.00
C GLU A 436 -6.51 65.46 -4.56
N GLY A 437 -6.21 64.75 -5.67
CA GLY A 437 -5.03 64.98 -6.50
C GLY A 437 -4.75 63.84 -7.48
N GLN A 438 -5.54 63.74 -8.54
CA GLN A 438 -5.40 62.76 -9.63
C GLN A 438 -4.01 62.74 -10.31
N ARG A 439 -3.57 61.56 -10.76
CA ARG A 439 -3.54 61.22 -12.21
C ARG A 439 -3.50 59.70 -12.44
N ASN A 440 -4.20 59.31 -13.51
CA ASN A 440 -4.59 57.96 -13.92
C ASN A 440 -3.51 57.35 -14.85
N ILE A 441 -3.16 56.06 -14.66
CA ILE A 441 -2.24 55.32 -15.56
C ILE A 441 -3.02 54.16 -16.18
N GLN A 442 -3.65 54.43 -17.32
CA GLN A 442 -3.95 53.44 -18.34
C GLN A 442 -3.15 53.81 -19.59
N GLU A 443 -1.85 53.53 -19.62
CA GLU A 443 -1.10 53.43 -20.88
C GLU A 443 -0.03 52.34 -20.71
N SER A 444 -0.30 51.18 -21.31
CA SER A 444 0.63 50.06 -21.45
C SER A 444 1.30 50.14 -22.82
N THR A 445 2.61 50.01 -22.88
CA THR A 445 3.42 50.06 -24.10
C THR A 445 3.68 48.64 -24.61
N PHE A 446 2.87 48.17 -25.56
CA PHE A 446 3.21 47.02 -26.43
C PHE A 446 2.78 47.34 -27.86
N CYS A 447 3.75 47.44 -28.77
CA CYS A 447 3.55 47.56 -30.21
C CYS A 447 3.71 46.19 -30.87
N LEU A 448 2.70 45.74 -31.60
CA LEU A 448 2.78 44.64 -32.57
C LEU A 448 2.46 45.23 -33.95
N THR A 449 3.39 45.08 -34.88
CA THR A 449 3.28 45.48 -36.29
C THR A 449 2.33 44.56 -37.06
N GLU A 450 1.43 45.15 -37.84
CA GLU A 450 0.52 44.50 -38.78
C GLU A 450 1.23 44.10 -40.09
N GLU A 451 0.94 42.89 -40.58
CA GLU A 451 0.89 42.58 -42.01
C GLU A 451 -0.49 41.95 -42.32
N LEU A 452 -1.06 42.38 -43.44
CA LEU A 452 -2.45 42.20 -43.88
C LEU A 452 -2.62 41.01 -44.85
N ASP A 453 -3.62 40.16 -44.51
CA ASP A 453 -4.62 39.45 -45.36
C ASP A 453 -4.21 38.35 -46.38
N PRO A 454 -5.14 37.47 -46.88
CA PRO A 454 -6.59 37.31 -46.56
C PRO A 454 -7.12 35.84 -46.42
N ASP A 455 -8.42 35.75 -46.12
CA ASP A 455 -9.41 34.68 -46.41
C ASP A 455 -9.68 33.49 -45.45
N THR A 456 -10.82 33.64 -44.75
CA THR A 456 -11.85 32.66 -44.37
C THR A 456 -11.51 31.44 -43.50
N LYS A 457 -12.11 31.39 -42.29
CA LYS A 457 -12.81 30.19 -41.77
C LYS A 457 -13.77 30.54 -40.63
N SER A 458 -14.95 29.94 -40.70
CA SER A 458 -16.16 30.16 -39.89
C SER A 458 -16.03 29.80 -38.40
N SER A 459 -16.52 30.67 -37.52
CA SER A 459 -16.73 30.38 -36.10
C SER A 459 -18.12 29.76 -35.84
N ILE A 460 -18.18 28.56 -35.26
CA ILE A 460 -19.41 27.99 -34.70
C ILE A 460 -19.50 28.37 -33.22
N ARG A 461 -20.62 28.99 -32.83
CA ARG A 461 -20.91 29.40 -31.45
C ARG A 461 -21.74 28.29 -30.80
N VAL A 462 -21.14 27.51 -29.89
CA VAL A 462 -21.88 26.52 -29.09
C VAL A 462 -22.37 27.19 -27.82
N THR A 463 -23.67 27.46 -27.78
CA THR A 463 -24.41 27.76 -26.55
C THR A 463 -24.83 26.43 -25.91
N HIS A 464 -24.58 26.28 -24.60
CA HIS A 464 -24.82 25.10 -23.73
C HIS A 464 -23.58 24.23 -23.43
N PRO A 465 -22.79 24.57 -22.39
CA PRO A 465 -21.87 23.61 -21.78
C PRO A 465 -22.68 22.55 -21.01
N PRO A 466 -22.47 21.23 -21.21
CA PRO A 466 -23.18 20.22 -20.45
C PRO A 466 -22.53 20.05 -19.07
N GLY A 467 -22.96 20.87 -18.13
CA GLY A 467 -22.96 20.57 -16.71
C GLY A 467 -24.41 20.33 -16.25
N GLY A 468 -24.68 19.17 -15.68
CA GLY A 468 -25.89 18.93 -14.88
C GLY A 468 -26.41 17.50 -14.93
N ARG A 469 -26.33 16.80 -13.80
CA ARG A 469 -27.49 16.55 -12.92
C ARG A 469 -27.10 15.68 -11.72
N SER A 470 -27.34 16.21 -10.54
CA SER A 470 -27.59 15.46 -9.32
C SER A 470 -28.96 14.81 -9.40
N SER A 471 -29.05 13.50 -9.19
CA SER A 471 -30.29 12.80 -8.86
C SER A 471 -30.02 11.76 -7.78
N GLY A 472 -30.71 11.91 -6.64
CA GLY A 472 -30.78 10.91 -5.59
C GLY A 472 -31.86 9.86 -5.82
N PHE A 473 -31.87 8.89 -4.89
CA PHE A 473 -32.73 7.70 -4.73
C PHE A 473 -32.45 6.58 -5.75
N TRP A 474 -32.09 5.34 -5.40
CA TRP A 474 -32.24 4.52 -4.18
C TRP A 474 -30.94 3.80 -3.81
#